data_AF-A0A971HT83-F1
#
_entry.id   AF-A0A971HT83-F1
#
_cell.length_a   1.000
_cell.length_b   1.000
_cell.length_c   1.000
_cell.angle_alpha   90.00
_cell.angle_beta   90.00
_cell.angle_gamma   90.00
#
_symmetry.space_group_name_H-M   'P 1'
#
loop_
_entity.id
_entity.type
_entity.pdbx_description
1 polymer ?
#
loop_
_entity_poly.entity_id
_entity_poly.type
_entity_poly.pdbx_seq_one_letter_code
_entity_poly.pdbx_strand_id
1 'polypeptide(L)'
;MIKKILAFSLPMLFFIFSTPHIYSGDPPSSRMEVKNSERYFLRLRSMRIKEPNNAELSYELGNYHFSLKSYDEAIKEYRRTLKIKPEHDYAKWFLSKALMAKGYNDEAFWLVRDLIIKHKNRPELYEYAGEILIKLDQINTAKEYFAKSEELLYNKKDGEISVKSLTK
;
A
#
# COMPACT_ATOMS: atom_id res chain seq x y z
N MET A 1 -1.46 56.74 32.09
CA MET A 1 -1.50 56.73 30.62
C MET A 1 -0.40 55.82 30.08
N ILE A 2 -0.79 54.80 29.29
CA ILE A 2 -0.14 54.31 28.06
C ILE A 2 1.30 53.72 28.21
N LYS A 3 1.47 52.39 28.37
CA LYS A 3 1.72 51.38 27.30
C LYS A 3 2.71 51.82 26.21
N LYS A 4 3.83 51.11 26.05
CA LYS A 4 4.20 50.40 24.81
C LYS A 4 5.60 49.78 24.89
N ILE A 5 5.60 48.46 24.95
CA ILE A 5 6.65 47.60 24.42
C ILE A 5 6.53 47.68 22.88
N LEU A 6 7.59 48.08 22.21
CA LEU A 6 7.82 47.98 20.76
C LEU A 6 9.31 47.66 20.61
N ALA A 7 9.83 46.87 19.69
CA ALA A 7 9.42 45.87 18.71
C ALA A 7 10.78 45.52 18.04
N PHE A 8 11.15 44.32 17.61
CA PHE A 8 10.70 43.57 16.45
C PHE A 8 11.74 42.43 16.37
N SER A 9 11.34 41.17 16.54
CA SER A 9 12.14 40.05 16.05
C SER A 9 11.35 39.44 14.90
N LEU A 10 11.90 39.49 13.69
CA LEU A 10 11.30 38.90 12.50
C LEU A 10 10.89 37.45 12.79
N PRO A 11 9.67 37.01 12.45
CA PRO A 11 9.41 35.60 12.36
C PRO A 11 10.08 35.09 11.09
N MET A 12 11.08 34.23 11.28
CA MET A 12 11.64 33.39 10.24
C MET A 12 10.49 32.55 9.68
N LEU A 13 10.09 32.86 8.44
CA LEU A 13 9.11 32.10 7.65
C LEU A 13 9.66 30.68 7.44
N PHE A 14 9.35 29.77 8.36
CA PHE A 14 9.46 28.34 8.09
C PHE A 14 8.30 27.93 7.19
N PHE A 15 8.55 27.97 5.89
CA PHE A 15 7.81 27.20 4.91
C PHE A 15 7.96 25.70 5.26
N ILE A 16 7.03 25.15 6.03
CA ILE A 16 6.89 23.70 6.14
C ILE A 16 6.06 23.26 4.94
N PHE A 17 6.75 22.99 3.84
CA PHE A 17 6.19 22.14 2.79
C PHE A 17 5.77 20.82 3.44
N SER A 18 4.46 20.60 3.45
CA SER A 18 3.84 19.33 3.82
C SER A 18 4.14 18.34 2.70
N THR A 19 5.33 17.74 2.71
CA THR A 19 5.51 16.49 1.97
C THR A 19 4.79 15.41 2.78
N PRO A 20 3.84 14.66 2.18
CA PRO A 20 3.39 13.44 2.81
C PRO A 20 4.65 12.58 2.92
N HIS A 21 5.11 12.36 4.15
CA HIS A 21 6.17 11.39 4.39
C HIS A 21 5.60 10.07 3.88
N ILE A 22 6.08 9.65 2.72
CA ILE A 22 5.88 8.29 2.24
C ILE A 22 6.60 7.43 3.27
N TYR A 23 5.82 6.86 4.17
CA TYR A 23 6.32 5.91 5.14
C TYR A 23 6.84 4.71 4.34
N SER A 24 8.13 4.42 4.41
CA SER A 24 8.84 3.49 3.51
C SER A 24 8.46 2.02 3.71
N GLY A 25 7.60 1.69 4.67
CA GLY A 25 7.22 0.32 5.00
C GLY A 25 8.14 -0.33 6.05
N ASP A 26 9.23 0.33 6.42
CA ASP A 26 10.12 -0.11 7.48
C ASP A 26 9.63 0.37 8.86
N PRO A 27 9.76 -0.43 9.94
CA PRO A 27 9.44 0.02 11.29
C PRO A 27 10.26 1.28 11.62
N PRO A 28 9.70 2.26 12.35
CA PRO A 28 10.43 3.47 12.69
C PRO A 28 11.68 3.12 13.49
N SER A 29 12.83 3.56 13.00
CA SER A 29 14.16 3.24 13.54
C SER A 29 14.66 4.28 14.55
N SER A 30 14.06 5.48 14.54
CA SER A 30 14.42 6.59 15.43
C SER A 30 13.24 7.06 16.29
N ARG A 31 13.53 7.63 17.46
CA ARG A 31 12.51 8.25 18.34
C ARG A 31 11.70 9.34 17.63
N MET A 32 12.33 10.05 16.69
CA MET A 32 11.68 11.07 15.87
C MET A 32 10.69 10.42 14.89
N GLU A 33 11.09 9.34 14.21
CA GLU A 33 10.21 8.57 13.32
C GLU A 33 9.02 7.96 14.08
N VAL A 34 9.25 7.42 15.29
CA VAL A 34 8.16 6.93 16.16
C VAL A 34 7.17 8.04 16.47
N LYS A 35 7.67 9.22 16.89
CA LYS A 35 6.81 10.38 17.21
C LYS A 35 6.05 10.90 15.98
N ASN A 36 6.69 10.89 14.81
CA ASN A 36 6.05 11.30 13.56
C ASN A 36 4.99 10.29 13.12
N SER A 37 5.27 9.00 13.25
CA SER A 37 4.34 7.88 13.04
C SER A 37 3.12 8.00 13.96
N GLU A 38 3.32 8.23 15.25
CA GLU A 38 2.23 8.40 16.22
C GLU A 38 1.36 9.63 15.90
N ARG A 39 1.97 10.78 15.57
CA ARG A 39 1.23 11.97 15.17
C ARG A 39 0.39 11.75 13.92
N TYR A 40 0.93 11.02 12.94
CA TYR A 40 0.22 10.66 11.73
C TYR A 40 -0.99 9.78 12.06
N PHE A 41 -0.82 8.74 12.88
CA PHE A 41 -1.93 7.90 13.34
C PHE A 41 -3.02 8.68 14.07
N LEU A 42 -2.64 9.57 15.00
CA LEU A 42 -3.60 10.41 15.72
C LEU A 42 -4.39 11.32 14.77
N ARG A 43 -3.74 11.87 13.73
CA ARG A 43 -4.42 12.65 12.69
C ARG A 43 -5.44 11.79 11.95
N LEU A 44 -5.07 10.60 11.47
CA LEU A 44 -5.99 9.69 10.78
C LEU A 44 -7.17 9.30 11.69
N ARG A 45 -6.91 8.99 12.96
CA ARG A 45 -7.98 8.67 13.93
C ARG A 45 -8.94 9.83 14.15
N SER A 46 -8.42 11.07 14.23
CA SER A 46 -9.26 12.26 14.36
C SER A 46 -10.16 12.50 13.14
N MET A 47 -9.64 12.22 11.94
CA MET A 47 -10.41 12.28 10.70
C MET A 47 -11.51 11.22 10.69
N ARG A 48 -11.25 10.03 11.24
CA ARG A 48 -12.21 8.91 11.23
C ARG A 48 -13.45 9.20 12.07
N ILE A 49 -13.31 10.01 13.11
CA ILE A 49 -14.44 10.48 13.91
C ILE A 49 -15.38 11.36 13.06
N LYS A 50 -14.81 12.18 12.17
CA LYS A 50 -15.58 13.07 11.28
C LYS A 50 -16.14 12.33 10.06
N GLU A 51 -15.40 11.35 9.56
CA GLU A 51 -15.70 10.63 8.32
C GLU A 51 -15.63 9.11 8.54
N PRO A 52 -16.56 8.51 9.32
CA PRO A 52 -16.47 7.11 9.75
C PRO A 52 -16.61 6.08 8.61
N ASN A 53 -17.12 6.51 7.45
CA ASN A 53 -17.34 5.70 6.25
C ASN A 53 -16.44 6.12 5.08
N ASN A 54 -15.30 6.76 5.35
CA ASN A 54 -14.32 7.06 4.32
C ASN A 54 -13.39 5.85 4.07
N ALA A 55 -13.54 5.23 2.90
CA ALA A 55 -12.74 4.07 2.50
C ALA A 55 -11.24 4.37 2.41
N GLU A 56 -10.88 5.56 1.93
CA GLU A 56 -9.49 6.01 1.78
C GLU A 56 -8.83 6.16 3.13
N LEU A 57 -9.56 6.71 4.09
CA LEU A 57 -9.04 6.87 5.45
C LEU A 57 -8.78 5.51 6.13
N SER A 58 -9.67 4.54 5.94
CA SER A 58 -9.42 3.16 6.37
C SER A 58 -8.24 2.55 5.65
N TYR A 59 -8.05 2.84 4.36
CA TYR A 59 -6.92 2.33 3.60
C TYR A 59 -5.59 2.87 4.15
N GLU A 60 -5.53 4.17 4.46
CA GLU A 60 -4.34 4.80 5.04
C GLU A 60 -4.03 4.31 6.46
N LEU A 61 -5.07 4.06 7.28
CA LEU A 61 -4.88 3.37 8.57
C LEU A 61 -4.35 1.94 8.38
N GLY A 62 -4.83 1.24 7.35
CA GLY A 62 -4.31 -0.07 6.95
C GLY A 62 -2.83 0.00 6.57
N ASN A 63 -2.44 0.96 5.73
CA ASN A 63 -1.05 1.20 5.33
C ASN A 63 -0.17 1.48 6.54
N TYR A 64 -0.63 2.36 7.43
CA TYR A 64 0.05 2.66 8.68
C TYR A 64 0.35 1.38 9.49
N HIS A 65 -0.66 0.55 9.73
CA HIS A 65 -0.47 -0.70 10.48
C HIS A 65 0.39 -1.73 9.73
N PHE A 66 0.21 -1.86 8.41
CA PHE A 66 1.00 -2.76 7.57
C PHE A 66 2.49 -2.44 7.66
N SER A 67 2.78 -1.15 7.65
CA SER A 67 4.13 -0.59 7.68
C SER A 67 4.84 -0.71 9.04
N LEU A 68 4.05 -0.90 10.11
CA LEU A 68 4.52 -1.30 11.44
C LEU A 68 4.60 -2.82 11.60
N LYS A 69 4.30 -3.60 10.54
CA LYS A 69 4.12 -5.05 10.57
C LYS A 69 3.03 -5.52 11.55
N SER A 70 2.15 -4.61 11.96
CA SER A 70 0.93 -4.89 12.73
C SER A 70 -0.15 -5.45 11.78
N TYR A 71 0.09 -6.65 11.27
CA TYR A 71 -0.71 -7.21 10.18
C TYR A 71 -2.17 -7.46 10.58
N ASP A 72 -2.46 -7.77 11.84
CA ASP A 72 -3.84 -7.99 12.31
C ASP A 72 -4.67 -6.69 12.24
N GLU A 73 -4.11 -5.56 12.64
CA GLU A 73 -4.73 -4.25 12.51
C GLU A 73 -4.83 -3.81 11.04
N ALA A 74 -3.79 -4.07 10.24
CA ALA A 74 -3.81 -3.78 8.81
C ALA A 74 -4.96 -4.53 8.10
N ILE A 75 -5.12 -5.83 8.39
CA ILE A 75 -6.21 -6.65 7.86
C ILE A 75 -7.57 -6.04 8.21
N LYS A 76 -7.78 -5.63 9.48
CA LYS A 76 -9.06 -5.04 9.91
C LYS A 76 -9.39 -3.78 9.13
N GLU A 77 -8.43 -2.89 8.94
CA GLU A 77 -8.65 -1.63 8.24
C GLU A 77 -8.80 -1.83 6.72
N TYR A 78 -8.02 -2.70 6.09
CA TYR A 78 -8.22 -3.02 4.66
C TYR A 78 -9.56 -3.70 4.39
N ARG A 79 -10.03 -4.60 5.27
CA ARG A 79 -11.39 -5.16 5.17
C ARG A 79 -12.45 -4.08 5.31
N ARG A 80 -12.23 -3.07 6.15
CA ARG A 80 -13.13 -1.92 6.26
C ARG A 80 -13.15 -1.10 4.96
N THR A 81 -11.99 -0.87 4.34
CA THR A 81 -11.91 -0.26 3.00
C THR A 81 -12.74 -1.05 1.99
N LEU A 82 -12.55 -2.38 1.92
CA LEU A 82 -13.26 -3.23 0.97
C LEU A 82 -14.76 -3.38 1.26
N LYS A 83 -15.18 -3.24 2.53
CA LYS A 83 -16.60 -3.16 2.89
C LYS A 83 -17.27 -1.91 2.33
N ILE A 84 -16.55 -0.78 2.29
CA ILE A 84 -17.06 0.51 1.80
C ILE A 84 -16.90 0.61 0.28
N LYS A 85 -15.75 0.18 -0.25
CA LYS A 85 -15.39 0.22 -1.66
C LYS A 85 -14.82 -1.16 -2.07
N PRO A 86 -15.70 -2.10 -2.48
CA PRO A 86 -15.29 -3.46 -2.85
C PRO A 86 -14.27 -3.52 -3.99
N GLU A 87 -14.29 -2.55 -4.90
CA GLU A 87 -13.42 -2.47 -6.07
C GLU A 87 -12.06 -1.78 -5.82
N HIS A 88 -11.66 -1.64 -4.55
CA HIS A 88 -10.41 -0.97 -4.20
C HIS A 88 -9.19 -1.89 -4.38
N ASP A 89 -8.64 -1.90 -5.59
CA ASP A 89 -7.56 -2.82 -5.98
C ASP A 89 -6.32 -2.77 -5.07
N TYR A 90 -5.89 -1.56 -4.66
CA TYR A 90 -4.77 -1.43 -3.72
C TYR A 90 -5.05 -2.05 -2.35
N ALA A 91 -6.30 -1.98 -1.88
CA ALA A 91 -6.67 -2.57 -0.59
C ALA A 91 -6.72 -4.10 -0.70
N LYS A 92 -7.18 -4.65 -1.83
CA LYS A 92 -7.07 -6.10 -2.11
C LYS A 92 -5.61 -6.55 -2.10
N TRP A 93 -4.73 -5.79 -2.76
CA TRP A 93 -3.29 -6.09 -2.86
C TRP A 93 -2.58 -6.06 -1.51
N PHE A 94 -2.79 -5.03 -0.69
CA PHE A 94 -2.14 -4.96 0.61
C PHE A 94 -2.79 -5.89 1.64
N LEU A 95 -4.11 -6.15 1.53
CA LEU A 95 -4.77 -7.18 2.32
C LEU A 95 -4.21 -8.56 2.02
N SER A 96 -4.01 -8.94 0.74
CA SER A 96 -3.40 -10.23 0.40
C SER A 96 -2.00 -10.36 0.98
N LYS A 97 -1.21 -9.30 0.95
CA LYS A 97 0.12 -9.26 1.58
C LYS A 97 0.07 -9.45 3.09
N ALA A 98 -0.82 -8.75 3.77
CA ALA A 98 -0.99 -8.88 5.21
C ALA A 98 -1.47 -10.29 5.60
N LEU A 99 -2.39 -10.87 4.83
CA LEU A 99 -2.90 -12.22 5.01
C LEU A 99 -1.80 -13.28 4.80
N MET A 100 -1.00 -13.16 3.74
CA MET A 100 0.13 -14.06 3.48
C MET A 100 1.20 -13.99 4.58
N ALA A 101 1.46 -12.79 5.13
CA ALA A 101 2.37 -12.62 6.28
C ALA A 101 1.84 -13.31 7.55
N LYS A 102 0.51 -13.42 7.69
CA LYS A 102 -0.16 -14.14 8.77
C LYS A 102 -0.38 -15.63 8.50
N GLY A 103 -0.05 -16.12 7.30
CA GLY A 103 -0.26 -17.50 6.88
C GLY A 103 -1.66 -17.81 6.37
N TYR A 104 -2.55 -16.82 6.21
CA TYR A 104 -3.87 -16.98 5.63
C TYR A 104 -3.80 -17.01 4.09
N ASN A 105 -3.07 -18.01 3.56
CA ASN A 105 -2.67 -18.08 2.16
C ASN A 105 -3.84 -18.30 1.19
N ASP A 106 -4.85 -19.09 1.58
CA ASP A 106 -6.03 -19.32 0.73
C ASP A 106 -6.78 -18.03 0.43
N GLU A 107 -7.02 -17.22 1.46
CA GLU A 107 -7.72 -15.95 1.31
C GLU A 107 -6.87 -14.92 0.54
N ALA A 108 -5.56 -14.89 0.80
CA ALA A 108 -4.64 -14.07 0.04
C ALA A 108 -4.70 -14.42 -1.46
N PHE A 109 -4.73 -15.70 -1.80
CA PHE A 109 -4.82 -16.16 -3.19
C PHE A 109 -6.10 -15.69 -3.87
N TRP A 110 -7.26 -15.79 -3.21
CA TRP A 110 -8.53 -15.33 -3.78
C TRP A 110 -8.53 -13.84 -4.12
N LEU A 111 -7.97 -13.00 -3.25
CA LEU A 111 -7.84 -11.57 -3.50
C LEU A 111 -6.93 -11.27 -4.70
N VAL A 112 -5.81 -11.98 -4.83
CA VAL A 112 -4.89 -11.80 -5.95
C VAL A 112 -5.50 -12.32 -7.25
N ARG A 113 -6.23 -13.43 -7.21
CA ARG A 113 -6.94 -13.98 -8.37
C ARG A 113 -7.94 -12.96 -8.94
N ASP A 114 -8.69 -12.28 -8.07
CA ASP A 114 -9.60 -11.21 -8.49
C ASP A 114 -8.85 -10.05 -9.18
N LEU A 115 -7.69 -9.64 -8.63
CA LEU A 115 -6.83 -8.65 -9.26
C LEU A 115 -6.31 -9.10 -10.64
N ILE A 116 -5.95 -10.39 -10.79
CA ILE A 116 -5.49 -10.97 -12.06
C ILE A 116 -6.59 -10.90 -13.12
N ILE A 117 -7.85 -11.20 -12.77
CA ILE A 117 -8.98 -11.12 -13.70
C ILE A 117 -9.13 -9.69 -14.26
N LYS A 118 -8.99 -8.69 -13.40
CA LYS A 118 -9.11 -7.26 -13.77
C LYS A 118 -7.89 -6.72 -14.50
N HIS A 119 -6.69 -7.17 -14.10
CA HIS A 119 -5.40 -6.66 -14.57
C HIS A 119 -4.54 -7.76 -15.20
N LYS A 120 -5.11 -8.49 -16.16
CA LYS A 120 -4.52 -9.70 -16.77
C LYS A 120 -3.11 -9.54 -17.38
N ASN A 121 -2.67 -8.32 -17.64
CA ASN A 121 -1.37 -7.99 -18.24
C ASN A 121 -0.33 -7.52 -17.21
N ARG A 122 -0.56 -7.75 -15.91
CA ARG A 122 0.39 -7.43 -14.84
C ARG A 122 1.16 -8.66 -14.38
N PRO A 123 2.40 -8.89 -14.86
CA PRO A 123 3.19 -10.07 -14.49
C PRO A 123 3.39 -10.19 -12.97
N GLU A 124 3.51 -9.06 -12.28
CA GLU A 124 3.75 -9.01 -10.83
C GLU A 124 2.62 -9.69 -10.03
N LEU A 125 1.39 -9.72 -10.54
CA LEU A 125 0.27 -10.40 -9.89
C LEU A 125 0.38 -11.93 -10.02
N TYR A 126 0.86 -12.43 -11.16
CA TYR A 126 1.05 -13.86 -11.37
C TYR A 126 2.24 -14.39 -10.58
N GLU A 127 3.33 -13.64 -10.53
CA GLU A 127 4.49 -13.95 -9.68
C GLU A 127 4.08 -14.08 -8.22
N TYR A 128 3.37 -13.06 -7.71
CA TYR A 128 2.90 -13.06 -6.33
C TYR A 128 1.89 -14.19 -6.03
N ALA A 129 0.99 -14.50 -6.96
CA ALA A 129 0.11 -15.67 -6.85
C ALA A 129 0.91 -16.99 -6.81
N GLY A 130 1.97 -17.11 -7.61
CA GLY A 130 2.88 -18.26 -7.58
C GLY A 130 3.55 -18.44 -6.22
N GLU A 131 4.01 -17.36 -5.58
CA GLU A 131 4.56 -17.41 -4.22
C GLU A 131 3.53 -17.89 -3.18
N ILE A 132 2.29 -17.43 -3.29
CA ILE A 132 1.20 -17.89 -2.42
C ILE A 132 0.92 -19.40 -2.66
N LEU A 133 0.89 -19.84 -3.91
CA LEU A 133 0.66 -21.24 -4.29
C LEU A 133 1.76 -22.17 -3.76
N ILE A 134 3.02 -21.73 -3.73
CA ILE A 134 4.10 -22.47 -3.06
C ILE A 134 3.78 -22.68 -1.57
N LYS A 135 3.31 -21.63 -0.87
CA LYS A 135 2.92 -21.75 0.55
C LYS A 135 1.70 -22.63 0.79
N LEU A 136 0.89 -22.86 -0.26
CA LEU A 136 -0.24 -23.79 -0.25
C LEU A 136 0.12 -25.21 -0.72
N ASP A 137 1.42 -25.49 -0.96
CA ASP A 137 1.92 -26.76 -1.52
C ASP A 137 1.37 -27.10 -2.92
N GLN A 138 0.89 -26.09 -3.65
CA GLN A 138 0.36 -26.21 -5.01
C GLN A 138 1.45 -25.92 -6.05
N ILE A 139 2.55 -26.65 -5.97
CA ILE A 139 3.79 -26.37 -6.73
C ILE A 139 3.57 -26.44 -8.25
N ASN A 140 2.79 -27.39 -8.74
CA ASN A 140 2.54 -27.51 -10.18
C ASN A 140 1.77 -26.30 -10.73
N THR A 141 0.74 -25.85 -10.01
CA THR A 141 -0.01 -24.64 -10.38
C THR A 141 0.86 -23.39 -10.24
N ALA A 142 1.73 -23.32 -9.23
CA ALA A 142 2.66 -22.19 -9.09
C ALA A 142 3.55 -22.03 -10.33
N LYS A 143 4.07 -23.14 -10.90
CA LYS A 143 4.87 -23.11 -12.14
C LYS A 143 4.11 -22.53 -13.32
N GLU A 144 2.83 -22.83 -13.47
CA GLU A 144 1.99 -22.27 -14.53
C GLU A 144 1.86 -20.75 -14.38
N TYR A 145 1.69 -20.25 -13.15
CA TYR A 145 1.60 -18.81 -12.88
C TYR A 145 2.95 -18.11 -13.13
N PHE A 146 4.07 -18.70 -12.72
CA PHE A 146 5.39 -18.14 -13.03
C PHE A 146 5.66 -18.09 -14.54
N ALA A 147 5.36 -19.18 -15.27
CA ALA A 147 5.48 -19.20 -16.72
C ALA A 147 4.63 -18.10 -17.38
N LYS A 148 3.42 -17.85 -16.85
CA LYS A 148 2.57 -16.77 -17.35
C LYS A 148 3.17 -15.38 -17.08
N SER A 149 3.77 -15.17 -15.90
CA SER A 149 4.49 -13.94 -15.58
C SER A 149 5.64 -13.70 -16.57
N GLU A 150 6.46 -14.72 -16.83
CA GLU A 150 7.58 -14.66 -17.77
C GLU A 150 7.14 -14.35 -19.21
N GLU A 151 6.07 -15.00 -19.69
CA GLU A 151 5.47 -14.75 -21.01
C GLU A 151 5.07 -13.26 -21.16
N LEU A 152 4.41 -12.69 -20.14
CA LEU A 152 4.00 -11.29 -20.14
C LEU A 152 5.20 -10.33 -20.14
N LEU A 153 6.26 -10.66 -19.40
CA LEU A 153 7.49 -9.86 -19.39
C LEU A 153 8.23 -9.91 -20.73
N TYR A 154 8.27 -11.07 -21.38
CA TYR A 154 8.87 -11.23 -22.70
C TYR A 154 8.12 -10.42 -23.76
N ASN A 155 6.80 -10.58 -23.84
CA ASN A 155 5.95 -9.85 -24.80
C ASN A 155 6.00 -8.33 -24.61
N LYS A 156 6.14 -7.85 -23.36
CA LYS A 156 6.31 -6.42 -23.07
C LYS A 156 7.62 -5.86 -23.64
N LYS A 157 8.72 -6.61 -23.52
CA LYS A 157 10.03 -6.20 -24.05
C LYS A 157 10.01 -6.11 -25.57
N ASP A 158 9.42 -7.08 -26.25
CA ASP A 158 9.33 -7.08 -27.71
C ASP A 158 8.47 -5.93 -28.24
N GLY A 159 7.36 -5.61 -27.55
CA GLY A 159 6.56 -4.43 -27.85
C GLY A 159 7.32 -3.11 -27.68
N GLU A 160 8.13 -2.97 -26.62
CA GLU A 160 8.97 -1.79 -26.40
C GLU A 160 10.11 -1.67 -27.42
N ILE A 161 10.70 -2.80 -27.85
CA ILE A 161 11.73 -2.85 -28.89
C ILE A 161 11.14 -2.44 -30.25
N SER A 162 9.97 -2.98 -30.62
CA SER A 162 9.29 -2.65 -31.88
C SER A 162 8.87 -1.18 -31.98
N VAL A 163 8.41 -0.58 -30.89
CA VAL A 163 8.05 0.85 -30.89
C VAL A 163 9.29 1.74 -31.02
N LYS A 164 10.39 1.41 -30.32
CA LYS A 164 11.64 2.19 -30.40
C LYS A 164 12.34 2.08 -31.75
N SER A 165 12.24 0.95 -32.46
CA SER A 165 12.83 0.77 -33.79
C SER A 165 12.07 1.50 -34.90
N LEU A 166 10.83 1.94 -34.66
CA LEU A 166 10.00 2.67 -35.63
C LEU A 166 10.09 4.20 -35.46
N THR A 167 10.70 4.69 -34.38
CA THR A 167 10.79 6.12 -34.04
C THR A 167 12.19 6.72 -34.24
N LYS A 168 13.09 6.04 -34.97
CA LYS A 168 14.44 6.52 -35.28
C LYS A 168 14.67 6.51 -36.79
#